data_AF-A0A0R2JT81-F1
#
_entry.id   AF-A0A0R2JT81-F1
#
_cell.length_a   1.000
_cell.length_b   1.000
_cell.length_c   1.000
_cell.angle_alpha   90.00
_cell.angle_beta   90.00
_cell.angle_gamma   90.00
#
_symmetry.space_group_name_H-M   'P 1'
#
loop_
_entity.id
_entity.type
_entity.pdbx_description
1 polymer ?
#
loop_
_entity_poly.entity_id
_entity_poly.type
_entity_poly.pdbx_seq_one_letter_code
_entity_poly.pdbx_strand_id
1 'polypeptide(L)' 'MTKKQTAGHDNFGDFAPKFAELNDDVLFGQVWSREDKLSPKERSLITCASLQTQGDPFHN' A
#
# COMPACT_ATOMS: atom_id res chain seq x y z
N MET A 1 9.01 -8.67 14.77
CA MET A 1 8.79 -8.98 13.35
C MET A 1 7.36 -8.64 13.01
N THR A 2 7.14 -7.74 12.06
CA THR A 2 5.81 -7.38 11.57
C THR A 2 5.22 -8.60 10.85
N LYS A 3 3.97 -8.97 11.16
CA LYS A 3 3.30 -10.11 10.53
C LYS A 3 3.19 -9.87 9.02
N LYS A 4 3.53 -10.88 8.20
CA LYS A 4 3.36 -10.79 6.74
C LYS A 4 1.88 -10.53 6.43
N GLN A 5 1.62 -9.54 5.58
CA GLN A 5 0.28 -9.26 5.08
C GLN A 5 -0.03 -10.19 3.90
N THR A 6 -1.20 -10.82 3.92
CA THR A 6 -1.71 -11.78 2.93
C THR A 6 -3.11 -11.44 2.41
N ALA A 7 -3.71 -10.35 2.89
CA ALA A 7 -5.07 -9.96 2.54
C ALA A 7 -5.25 -9.70 1.04
N GLY A 8 -4.18 -9.32 0.31
CA GLY A 8 -4.20 -9.19 -1.14
C GLY A 8 -4.43 -10.54 -1.81
N HIS A 9 -3.62 -11.53 -1.48
CA HIS A 9 -3.74 -12.90 -1.98
C HIS A 9 -5.04 -13.58 -1.53
N ASP A 10 -5.43 -13.43 -0.26
CA ASP A 10 -6.60 -14.09 0.31
C ASP A 10 -7.92 -13.60 -0.33
N ASN A 11 -8.01 -12.32 -0.67
CA ASN A 11 -9.26 -11.71 -1.17
C ASN A 11 -9.28 -11.47 -2.68
N PHE A 12 -8.12 -11.26 -3.30
CA PHE A 12 -8.02 -10.84 -4.71
C PHE A 12 -7.16 -11.77 -5.56
N GLY A 13 -6.63 -12.86 -5.00
CA GLY A 13 -5.74 -13.80 -5.71
C GLY A 13 -6.35 -14.34 -7.00
N ASP A 14 -7.61 -14.74 -6.98
CA ASP A 14 -8.28 -15.34 -8.15
C ASP A 14 -8.81 -14.28 -9.13
N PHE A 15 -9.28 -13.13 -8.63
CA PHE A 15 -9.89 -12.08 -9.45
C PHE A 15 -8.85 -11.17 -10.12
N ALA A 16 -7.80 -10.79 -9.36
CA ALA A 16 -6.76 -9.87 -9.79
C ALA A 16 -5.39 -10.34 -9.26
N PRO A 17 -4.86 -11.46 -9.76
CA PRO A 17 -3.66 -12.11 -9.22
C PRO A 17 -2.45 -11.20 -9.15
N LYS A 18 -2.26 -10.33 -10.15
CA LYS A 18 -1.15 -9.37 -10.14
C LYS A 18 -1.34 -8.26 -9.10
N PHE A 19 -2.58 -7.83 -8.87
CA PHE A 19 -2.87 -6.84 -7.83
C PHE A 19 -2.61 -7.43 -6.44
N ALA A 20 -3.04 -8.67 -6.20
CA ALA A 20 -2.76 -9.40 -4.97
C ALA A 20 -1.25 -9.49 -4.67
N GLU A 21 -0.46 -9.89 -5.67
CA GLU A 21 1.01 -9.95 -5.58
C GLU A 21 1.62 -8.57 -5.26
N LEU A 22 1.22 -7.53 -6.00
CA LEU A 22 1.74 -6.17 -5.80
C LEU A 22 1.35 -5.61 -4.42
N ASN A 23 0.17 -5.92 -3.90
CA ASN A 23 -0.27 -5.48 -2.58
C ASN A 23 0.58 -6.11 -1.47
N ASP A 24 0.66 -7.44 -1.45
CA ASP A 24 1.26 -8.15 -0.33
C ASP A 24 2.78 -8.15 -0.38
N ASP A 25 3.36 -8.46 -1.54
CA ASP A 25 4.80 -8.67 -1.67
C ASP A 25 5.57 -7.37 -1.95
N VAL A 26 4.97 -6.41 -2.68
CA VAL A 26 5.64 -5.15 -3.01
C VAL A 26 5.24 -4.03 -2.05
N LEU A 27 3.95 -3.65 -2.00
CA LEU A 27 3.51 -2.51 -1.19
C LEU A 27 3.79 -2.75 0.29
N PHE A 28 3.28 -3.84 0.86
CA PHE A 28 3.51 -4.15 2.27
C PHE A 28 4.82 -4.88 2.54
N GLY A 29 5.22 -5.80 1.65
CA GLY A 29 6.45 -6.59 1.79
C GLY A 29 7.75 -5.80 1.62
N GLN A 30 7.77 -4.76 0.77
CA GLN A 30 8.98 -3.99 0.47
C GLN A 30 8.83 -2.49 0.74
N VAL A 31 7.74 -1.86 0.31
CA VAL A 31 7.66 -0.39 0.37
C VAL A 31 7.42 0.08 1.79
N TRP A 32 6.41 -0.46 2.47
CA TRP A 32 6.02 -0.13 3.85
C TRP A 32 6.96 -0.72 4.90
N SER A 33 7.62 -1.84 4.62
CA SER A 33 8.57 -2.48 5.54
C SER A 33 9.89 -1.72 5.73
N ARG A 34 10.18 -0.71 4.89
CA ARG A 34 11.36 0.19 4.99
C ARG A 34 11.24 1.22 6.11
N GLU A 35 11.01 0.77 7.33
CA GLU A 35 10.88 1.64 8.51
C GLU A 35 12.20 2.32 8.90
N ASP A 36 13.33 1.84 8.38
CA ASP A 36 14.66 2.45 8.55
C ASP A 36 14.81 3.80 7.82
N LYS A 37 13.97 4.06 6.80
CA LYS A 37 13.98 5.31 6.03
C LYS A 37 12.97 6.34 6.53
N LEU A 38 11.78 5.87 6.87
CA LEU A 38 10.66 6.67 7.35
C LEU A 38 9.85 5.82 8.31
N SER A 39 9.49 6.39 9.46
CA SER A 39 8.66 5.71 10.46
C SER A 39 7.25 5.42 9.90
N PRO A 40 6.52 4.44 10.47
CA PRO A 40 5.12 4.18 10.09
C PRO A 40 4.22 5.41 10.18
N LYS A 41 4.49 6.31 11.13
CA LYS A 41 3.74 7.57 11.31
C LYS A 41 3.95 8.51 10.12
N GLU A 42 5.20 8.76 9.73
CA GLU A 42 5.52 9.67 8.62
C GLU A 42 4.97 9.16 7.30
N ARG A 43 5.09 7.85 7.05
CA ARG A 43 4.51 7.18 5.87
C ARG A 43 3.00 7.38 5.81
N SER A 44 2.31 7.13 6.92
CA SER A 44 0.86 7.31 7.01
C SER A 44 0.46 8.76 6.72
N LEU A 45 1.15 9.74 7.30
CA LEU A 45 0.89 11.15 7.06
C LEU A 45 1.07 11.54 5.58
N ILE A 46 2.15 11.09 4.94
CA ILE A 46 2.42 11.35 3.52
C ILE A 46 1.35 10.69 2.65
N THR A 47 0.98 9.44 2.92
CA THR A 47 -0.07 8.74 2.17
C THR A 47 -1.41 9.46 2.31
N CYS A 48 -1.83 9.85 3.51
CA CYS A 48 -3.07 10.60 3.73
C CYS A 48 -3.05 11.95 3.01
N ALA A 49 -1.95 12.70 3.11
CA ALA A 49 -1.79 13.96 2.39
C ALA A 49 -1.89 13.75 0.87
N SER A 50 -1.21 12.72 0.35
CA SER A 50 -1.25 12.38 -1.08
C SER A 50 -2.65 12.02 -1.56
N LEU A 51 -3.42 11.25 -0.77
CA LEU A 51 -4.81 10.91 -1.09
C LEU A 51 -5.72 12.14 -1.06
N GLN A 52 -5.50 13.06 -0.11
CA GLN A 52 -6.28 14.29 0.01
C GLN A 52 -6.02 15.25 -1.16
N THR A 53 -4.78 15.34 -1.64
CA THR A 53 -4.40 16.24 -2.75
C THR A 53 -4.60 15.62 -4.13
N GLN A 54 -4.69 14.30 -4.23
CA GLN A 54 -5.04 13.60 -5.48
C GLN A 54 -6.51 13.75 -5.88
N GLY A 55 -7.31 14.53 -5.13
CA GLY A 55 -8.65 14.92 -5.54
C GLY A 55 -8.62 15.47 -6.96
N ASP A 56 -9.28 14.76 -7.86
CA ASP A 56 -9.32 15.07 -9.28
C ASP A 56 -9.90 16.48 -9.49
N PRO A 57 -9.10 17.48 -9.91
CA PRO A 57 -9.62 18.81 -10.13
C PRO A 57 -10.37 18.96 -11.46
N PHE A 58 -10.32 17.97 -12.37
CA PHE A 58 -10.85 18.09 -13.73
C PHE A 58 -11.29 16.74 -14.32
N HIS A 59 -12.31 16.09 -13.73
CA HIS A 59 -13.14 15.15 -14.48
C HIS A 59 -14.40 15.88 -14.96
N ASN A 60 -14.45 16.18 -16.27
CA ASN A 60 -15.65 16.47 -17.04
C ASN A 60 -15.60 15.68 -18.35
#